data_AF-A0A4P6BAF7-F1
#
_entry.id   AF-A0A4P6BAF7-F1
#
_cell.length_a   1.000
_cell.length_b   1.000
_cell.length_c   1.000
_cell.angle_alpha   90.00
_cell.angle_beta   90.00
_cell.angle_gamma   90.00
#
_symmetry.space_group_name_H-M   'P 1'
#
loop_
_entity.id
_entity.type
_entity.pdbx_description
1 polymer ?
#
loop_
_entity_poly.entity_id
_entity_poly.type
_entity_poly.pdbx_seq_one_letter_code
_entity_poly.pdbx_strand_id
1 'polypeptide(L)'
;MRSTSTVHGHLSRLEKKGYIRRDPTRSRAIEIVEPGPTTTVAENGDIVVALLGEKATVKYFYHYEDHVELVPANSQIQPIKAREVTILGKVIGLLRRFA
;
A
#
# COMPACT_ATOMS: atom_id res chain seq x y z
N MET A 1 -22.67 -18.16 1.73
CA MET A 1 -22.45 -16.70 1.76
C MET A 1 -20.95 -16.43 1.65
N ARG A 2 -20.44 -16.07 0.46
CA ARG A 2 -19.03 -15.66 0.28
C ARG A 2 -19.00 -14.13 0.33
N SER A 3 -18.38 -13.57 1.37
CA SER A 3 -18.42 -12.16 1.74
C SER A 3 -18.09 -11.22 0.57
N THR A 4 -19.13 -10.65 -0.06
CA THR A 4 -19.03 -9.57 -1.06
C THR A 4 -18.64 -8.22 -0.42
N SER A 5 -18.69 -8.12 0.90
CA SER A 5 -18.40 -6.91 1.67
C SER A 5 -16.93 -6.48 1.62
N THR A 6 -15.98 -7.41 1.60
CA THR A 6 -14.54 -7.07 1.63
C THR A 6 -14.06 -6.47 0.31
N VAL A 7 -14.49 -7.05 -0.83
CA VAL A 7 -14.13 -6.54 -2.17
C VAL A 7 -14.77 -5.19 -2.41
N HIS A 8 -16.04 -5.02 -2.06
CA HIS A 8 -16.74 -3.74 -2.19
C HIS A 8 -16.06 -2.65 -1.35
N GLY A 9 -15.60 -2.97 -0.14
CA GLY A 9 -14.85 -2.04 0.72
C GLY A 9 -13.50 -1.64 0.14
N HIS A 10 -12.73 -2.58 -0.41
CA HIS A 10 -11.44 -2.28 -1.05
C HIS A 10 -11.61 -1.38 -2.27
N LEU A 11 -12.55 -1.71 -3.17
CA LEU A 11 -12.81 -0.93 -4.37
C LEU A 11 -13.30 0.49 -4.05
N SER A 12 -14.16 0.65 -3.05
CA SER A 12 -14.66 1.97 -2.65
C SER A 12 -13.56 2.85 -2.06
N ARG A 13 -12.56 2.27 -1.36
CA ARG A 13 -11.40 3.01 -0.87
C ARG A 13 -10.48 3.45 -2.00
N LEU A 14 -10.24 2.57 -2.98
CA LEU A 14 -9.42 2.89 -4.16
C LEU A 14 -10.07 4.00 -5.00
N GLU A 15 -11.39 3.96 -5.16
CA GLU A 15 -12.16 4.99 -5.87
C GLU A 15 -12.18 6.31 -5.10
N LYS A 16 -12.44 6.29 -3.78
CA LYS A 16 -12.38 7.50 -2.93
C LYS A 16 -11.00 8.16 -2.95
N LYS A 17 -9.94 7.37 -3.07
CA LYS A 17 -8.55 7.85 -3.15
C LYS A 17 -8.14 8.28 -4.57
N GLY A 18 -9.03 8.15 -5.56
CA GLY A 18 -8.77 8.58 -6.93
C GLY A 18 -7.82 7.67 -7.72
N TYR A 19 -7.57 6.44 -7.27
CA TYR A 19 -6.72 5.49 -8.00
C TYR A 19 -7.47 4.71 -9.08
N ILE A 20 -8.78 4.56 -8.90
CA ILE A 20 -9.64 3.84 -9.85
C ILE A 20 -10.96 4.57 -10.04
N ARG A 21 -11.60 4.32 -11.18
CA ARG A 21 -13.00 4.70 -11.45
C ARG A 21 -13.81 3.46 -11.80
N ARG A 22 -15.02 3.34 -11.28
CA ARG A 22 -15.96 2.28 -11.64
C ARG A 22 -17.08 2.83 -12.51
N ASP A 23 -17.42 2.09 -13.57
CA ASP A 23 -18.62 2.37 -14.37
C ASP A 23 -19.83 1.66 -13.72
N PRO A 24 -20.85 2.40 -13.24
CA PRO A 24 -22.02 1.80 -12.62
C PRO A 24 -22.90 1.03 -13.62
N THR A 25 -22.75 1.29 -14.92
CA THR A 25 -23.54 0.66 -15.99
C THR A 25 -22.90 -0.61 -16.55
N ARG A 26 -21.61 -0.85 -16.27
CA ARG A 26 -20.85 -2.02 -16.73
C ARG A 26 -20.32 -2.80 -15.55
N SER A 27 -20.92 -3.95 -15.27
CA SER A 27 -20.46 -4.81 -14.18
C SER A 27 -18.96 -5.13 -14.36
N ARG A 28 -18.15 -4.78 -13.35
CA ARG A 28 -16.70 -5.08 -13.25
C ARG A 28 -15.77 -4.27 -14.17
N ALA A 29 -16.21 -3.17 -14.79
CA ALA A 29 -15.28 -2.24 -15.43
C ALA A 29 -14.56 -1.39 -14.37
N ILE A 30 -13.24 -1.53 -14.28
CA ILE A 30 -12.36 -0.73 -13.41
C ILE A 30 -11.34 -0.06 -14.32
N GLU A 31 -11.30 1.27 -14.29
CA GLU A 31 -10.30 2.07 -14.99
C GLU A 31 -9.27 2.56 -13.98
N ILE A 32 -7.98 2.41 -14.30
CA ILE A 32 -6.91 3.03 -13.52
C ILE A 32 -6.93 4.52 -13.87
N VAL A 33 -7.12 5.36 -12.86
CA VAL A 33 -6.98 6.80 -13.02
C VAL A 33 -5.51 7.10 -12.79
N GLU A 34 -4.86 7.83 -13.71
CA GLU A 34 -3.52 8.32 -13.47
C GLU A 34 -3.55 9.15 -12.18
N PRO A 35 -2.86 8.72 -11.11
CA PRO A 35 -2.86 9.51 -9.90
C PRO A 35 -2.21 10.85 -10.27
N GLY A 36 -2.96 11.95 -10.13
CA GLY A 36 -2.38 13.30 -10.10
C GLY A 36 -1.22 13.32 -9.09
N PRO A 37 -0.26 14.25 -9.23
CA PRO A 37 1.05 14.20 -8.57
C PRO A 37 0.87 13.91 -7.07
N THR A 38 0.95 12.63 -6.72
CA THR A 38 0.74 12.18 -5.35
C THR A 38 2.11 12.36 -4.75
N THR A 39 2.27 13.40 -3.93
CA THR A 39 3.49 13.65 -3.17
C THR A 39 3.93 12.30 -2.58
N THR A 40 5.01 11.75 -3.12
CA THR A 40 5.52 10.38 -2.92
C THR A 40 6.15 10.22 -1.54
N VAL A 41 5.63 10.90 -0.54
CA VAL A 41 6.13 10.92 0.82
C VAL A 41 5.26 9.96 1.61
N ALA A 42 5.83 8.82 2.00
CA ALA A 42 5.18 7.93 2.94
C ALA A 42 5.11 8.61 4.32
N GLU A 43 4.00 8.43 5.02
CA GLU A 43 3.79 8.92 6.37
C GLU A 43 4.04 7.81 7.39
N ASN A 44 4.29 8.19 8.64
CA ASN A 44 4.48 7.21 9.72
C ASN A 44 3.24 6.32 9.88
N GLY A 45 3.45 5.01 9.90
CA GLY A 45 2.40 4.00 9.93
C GLY A 45 1.93 3.53 8.56
N ASP A 46 2.39 4.13 7.46
CA ASP A 46 2.08 3.64 6.13
C ASP A 46 2.73 2.29 5.84
N ILE A 47 2.02 1.44 5.11
CA ILE A 47 2.63 0.26 4.51
C ILE A 47 3.28 0.69 3.20
N VAL A 48 4.57 0.44 3.05
CA VAL A 48 5.35 0.84 1.87
C VAL A 48 6.01 -0.35 1.20
N VAL A 49 6.28 -0.19 -0.10
CA VAL A 49 7.26 -0.99 -0.81
C VAL A 49 8.60 -0.26 -0.71
N ALA A 50 9.55 -0.87 0.00
CA ALA A 50 10.89 -0.33 0.21
C ALA A 50 11.92 -1.21 -0.50
N LEU A 51 12.97 -0.59 -1.04
CA LEU A 51 14.12 -1.29 -1.60
C LEU A 51 15.20 -1.45 -0.52
N LEU A 52 15.54 -2.70 -0.19
CA LEU A 52 16.62 -3.05 0.72
C LEU A 52 17.70 -3.81 -0.06
N GLY A 53 18.83 -3.14 -0.32
CA GLY A 53 19.82 -3.62 -1.28
C GLY A 53 19.18 -3.75 -2.66
N GLU A 54 19.17 -4.96 -3.21
CA GLU A 54 18.56 -5.27 -4.52
C GLU A 54 17.15 -5.89 -4.40
N LYS A 55 16.58 -5.98 -3.19
CA LYS A 55 15.31 -6.68 -2.95
C LYS A 55 14.21 -5.70 -2.52
N ALA A 56 13.06 -5.76 -3.19
CA ALA A 56 11.86 -5.05 -2.76
C ALA A 56 11.17 -5.79 -1.60
N THR A 57 10.75 -5.05 -0.56
CA THR A 57 10.05 -5.58 0.61
C THR A 57 8.83 -4.74 0.96
N VAL A 58 7.84 -5.36 1.61
CA VAL A 58 6.66 -4.67 2.15
C VAL A 58 6.76 -4.61 3.67
N LYS A 59 6.73 -3.40 4.24
CA LYS A 59 6.88 -3.11 5.67
C LYS A 59 6.04 -1.88 6.06
N TYR A 60 5.73 -1.75 7.35
CA TYR A 60 5.27 -0.47 7.88
C TYR A 60 6.46 0.47 7.99
N PHE A 61 6.26 1.74 7.63
CA PHE A 61 7.28 2.77 7.61
C PHE A 61 7.11 3.72 8.79
N TYR A 62 8.21 4.00 9.49
CA TYR A 62 8.27 5.05 10.50
C TYR A 62 9.56 5.84 10.30
N HIS A 63 9.43 7.15 10.18
CA HIS A 63 10.51 8.12 10.07
C HIS A 63 10.66 8.87 11.39
N TYR A 64 11.89 8.94 11.87
CA TYR A 64 12.34 9.72 13.03
C TYR A 64 13.37 10.75 12.56
N GLU A 65 13.81 11.64 13.46
CA GLU A 65 14.76 12.71 13.09
C GLU A 65 16.11 12.18 12.59
N ASP A 66 16.56 11.01 13.09
CA ASP A 66 17.89 10.45 12.84
C ASP A 66 17.90 9.15 12.05
N HIS A 67 16.75 8.46 11.94
CA HIS A 67 16.65 7.17 11.28
C HIS A 67 15.22 6.85 10.81
N VAL A 68 15.12 5.80 10.01
CA VAL A 68 13.90 5.15 9.58
C VAL A 68 13.83 3.74 10.17
N GLU A 69 12.62 3.31 10.52
CA GLU A 69 12.29 1.94 10.87
C GLU A 69 11.33 1.33 9.86
N LEU A 70 11.70 0.16 9.32
CA LEU A 70 10.83 -0.70 8.55
C LEU A 70 10.33 -1.84 9.44
N VAL A 71 9.10 -1.71 9.91
CA VAL A 71 8.50 -2.62 10.89
C VAL A 71 7.75 -3.76 10.17
N PRO A 72 8.05 -5.03 10.46
CA PRO A 72 7.31 -6.16 9.91
C PRO A 72 5.91 -6.28 10.52
N ALA A 73 4.95 -6.79 9.75
CA ALA A 73 3.61 -7.08 10.27
C ALA A 73 3.59 -8.23 11.29
N ASN A 74 4.62 -9.09 11.29
CA ASN A 74 4.81 -10.12 12.30
C ASN A 74 5.60 -9.54 13.47
N SER A 75 4.97 -9.41 14.64
CA SER A 75 5.55 -8.83 15.85
C SER A 75 6.73 -9.61 16.44
N GLN A 76 6.91 -10.87 16.02
CA GLN A 76 8.04 -11.70 16.45
C GLN A 76 9.35 -11.36 15.71
N ILE A 77 9.28 -10.59 14.63
CA ILE A 77 10.44 -10.19 13.83
C ILE A 77 10.82 -8.75 14.22
N GLN A 78 12.09 -8.51 14.46
CA GLN A 78 12.57 -7.18 14.86
C GLN A 78 12.46 -6.16 13.71
N PRO A 79 12.15 -4.89 14.00
CA PRO A 79 12.23 -3.80 13.04
C PRO A 79 13.62 -3.66 12.42
N ILE A 80 13.67 -3.29 11.14
CA ILE A 80 14.91 -2.97 10.45
C ILE A 80 15.13 -1.46 10.56
N LYS A 81 16.21 -1.04 11.21
CA LYS A 81 16.61 0.38 11.29
C LYS A 81 17.59 0.72 10.18
N ALA A 82 17.38 1.84 9.51
CA ALA A 82 18.28 2.36 8.47
C ALA A 82 18.34 3.89 8.56
N ARG A 83 19.47 4.49 8.17
CA ARG A 83 19.57 5.96 8.08
C ARG A 83 18.79 6.49 6.88
N GLU A 84 18.82 5.76 5.79
CA GLU A 84 18.14 6.10 4.54
C GLU A 84 17.50 4.84 3.95
N VAL A 85 16.37 5.02 3.27
CA VAL A 85 15.67 3.97 2.54
C VAL A 85 15.06 4.54 1.28
N THR A 86 15.09 3.77 0.19
CA THR A 86 14.35 4.11 -1.03
C THR A 86 12.95 3.53 -0.95
N ILE A 87 11.94 4.41 -0.88
CA ILE A 87 10.53 4.03 -0.95
C ILE A 87 10.10 4.04 -2.41
N LEU A 88 9.66 2.89 -2.91
CA LEU A 88 9.15 2.74 -4.28
C LEU A 88 7.67 3.16 -4.38
N GLY A 89 6.93 3.05 -3.28
CA GLY A 89 5.54 3.50 -3.21
C GLY A 89 4.80 3.04 -1.96
N LYS A 90 3.59 3.58 -1.77
CA LYS A 90 2.68 3.23 -0.68
C LYS A 90 1.75 2.09 -1.09
N VAL A 91 1.57 1.10 -0.23
CA VAL A 91 0.62 0.00 -0.43
C VAL A 91 -0.79 0.48 -0.08
N ILE A 92 -1.67 0.45 -1.07
CA ILE A 92 -3.05 0.95 -0.94
C ILE A 92 -4.10 -0.16 -0.82
N GLY A 93 -3.72 -1.42 -1.06
CA GLY A 93 -4.62 -2.57 -0.99
C GLY A 93 -3.89 -3.90 -1.17
N LEU A 94 -4.58 -4.99 -0.86
CA LEU A 94 -4.09 -6.36 -1.03
C LEU A 94 -5.10 -7.16 -1.86
N LEU A 95 -4.61 -7.82 -2.92
CA LEU A 95 -5.36 -8.82 -3.67
C LEU A 95 -4.81 -10.21 -3.33
N ARG A 96 -5.68 -11.12 -2.91
CA ARG A 96 -5.32 -12.52 -2.65
C ARG A 96 -6.08 -13.42 -3.62
N ARG A 97 -5.35 -14.22 -4.39
CA ARG A 97 -5.93 -15.30 -5.20
C ARG A 97 -6.06 -16.53 -4.31
N PHE A 98 -7.26 -17.09 -4.26
CA PHE A 98 -7.51 -18.39 -3.63
C PHE A 98 -7.61 -19.41 -4.77
N ALA A 99 -6.76 -20.44 -4.72
CA ALA A 99 -6.81 -21.59 -5.61
C ALA A 99 -7.70 -22.67 -5.00
#